data_AF-A0A950EIN1-F1
#
_entry.id   AF-A0A950EIN1-F1
#
_cell.length_a   1.000
_cell.length_b   1.000
_cell.length_c   1.000
_cell.angle_alpha   90.00
_cell.angle_beta   90.00
_cell.angle_gamma   90.00
#
_symmetry.space_group_name_H-M   'P 1'
#
loop_
_entity.id
_entity.type
_entity.pdbx_description
1 polymer ?
#
loop_
_entity_poly.entity_id
_entity_poly.type
_entity_poly.pdbx_seq_one_letter_code
_entity_poly.pdbx_strand_id
1 'polypeptide(L)'
;MMDPLRSIVSRRPGWVVGTWFVVAATVGLLSPDLTRLAAEGQAKLLTGDSESLRAALQVGKDWPDQYYESLAIVALHRPGGLTQADHAYARRLSDRIMATDRPAAVVRVLGPRSEAETAGRLLSRDGTVELIAVHLGQPFVSPAAHKAVAWLEARSDPAGLARPDGLEVHWSGDAVLGMDFMADVQTSLDRAALVT
;
A
#
# COMPACT_ATOMS: atom_id res chain seq x y z
N MET A 1 33.20 -34.47 -20.73
CA MET A 1 31.78 -34.06 -20.95
C MET A 1 31.66 -32.54 -21.16
N MET A 2 32.56 -31.92 -21.94
CA MET A 2 32.53 -30.46 -22.25
C MET A 2 32.83 -30.19 -23.74
N ASP A 3 33.50 -31.12 -24.42
CA ASP A 3 33.83 -31.03 -25.85
C ASP A 3 32.64 -30.96 -26.82
N PRO A 4 31.51 -31.68 -26.64
CA PRO A 4 30.40 -31.59 -27.59
C PRO A 4 29.70 -30.23 -27.53
N LEU A 5 29.55 -29.65 -26.34
CA LEU A 5 29.00 -28.30 -26.11
C LEU A 5 29.86 -27.23 -26.80
N ARG A 6 31.19 -27.37 -26.73
CA ARG A 6 32.13 -26.45 -27.37
C ARG A 6 31.99 -26.45 -28.90
N SER A 7 31.75 -27.61 -29.51
CA SER A 7 31.60 -27.74 -30.96
C SER A 7 30.30 -27.10 -31.50
N ILE A 8 29.22 -27.18 -30.73
CA ILE A 8 27.91 -26.63 -31.11
C ILE A 8 27.94 -25.09 -31.05
N VAL A 9 28.52 -24.53 -29.99
CA VAL A 9 28.64 -23.08 -29.80
C VAL A 9 29.53 -22.43 -30.87
N SER A 10 30.62 -23.09 -31.27
CA SER A 10 31.57 -22.57 -32.27
C SER A 10 31.10 -22.69 -33.72
N ARG A 11 30.29 -23.71 -34.05
CA ARG A 11 29.84 -23.95 -35.44
C ARG A 11 28.60 -23.15 -35.83
N ARG A 12 27.73 -22.78 -34.88
CA ARG A 12 26.51 -22.02 -35.15
C ARG A 12 26.24 -20.95 -34.07
N PRO A 13 27.16 -19.98 -33.89
CA PRO A 13 27.03 -18.97 -32.84
C PRO A 13 25.73 -18.15 -32.97
N GLY A 14 25.32 -17.80 -34.19
CA GLY A 14 24.09 -17.04 -34.42
C GLY A 14 22.80 -17.77 -33.99
N TRP A 15 22.74 -19.09 -34.13
CA TRP A 15 21.57 -19.88 -33.69
C TRP A 15 21.48 -19.96 -32.16
N VAL A 16 22.64 -20.12 -31.51
CA VAL A 16 22.72 -20.12 -30.04
C VAL A 16 22.29 -18.75 -29.49
N VAL A 17 22.83 -17.66 -30.05
CA VAL A 17 22.46 -16.29 -29.66
C VAL A 17 20.98 -16.02 -29.93
N GLY A 18 20.47 -16.38 -31.10
CA GLY A 18 19.06 -16.19 -31.46
C GLY A 18 18.12 -16.98 -30.55
N THR A 19 18.48 -18.23 -30.22
CA THR A 19 17.69 -19.06 -29.27
C THR A 19 17.67 -18.42 -27.89
N TRP A 20 18.83 -18.00 -27.37
CA TRP A 20 18.88 -17.32 -26.07
C TRP A 20 18.13 -15.99 -26.06
N PHE A 21 18.18 -15.22 -27.14
CA PHE A 21 17.43 -13.97 -27.28
C PHE A 21 15.93 -14.23 -27.28
N VAL A 22 15.46 -15.22 -28.04
CA VAL A 22 14.04 -15.62 -28.06
C VAL A 22 13.60 -16.09 -26.68
N VAL A 23 14.39 -16.92 -26.00
CA VAL A 23 14.10 -17.38 -24.63
C VAL A 23 14.02 -16.19 -23.67
N ALA A 24 14.98 -15.27 -23.70
CA ALA A 24 15.00 -14.09 -22.84
C ALA A 24 13.79 -13.17 -23.09
N ALA A 25 13.47 -12.90 -24.36
CA ALA A 25 12.31 -12.09 -24.73
C ALA A 25 10.99 -12.77 -24.30
N THR A 26 10.89 -14.08 -24.48
CA THR A 26 9.72 -14.87 -24.05
C THR A 26 9.56 -14.82 -22.54
N VAL A 27 10.64 -15.00 -21.77
CA VAL A 27 10.61 -14.88 -20.31
C VAL A 27 10.25 -13.45 -19.88
N GLY A 28 10.83 -12.42 -20.50
CA GLY A 28 10.52 -11.03 -20.16
C GLY A 28 9.06 -10.65 -20.43
N LEU A 29 8.48 -11.14 -21.53
CA LEU A 29 7.09 -10.85 -21.92
C LEU A 29 6.05 -11.68 -21.16
N LEU A 30 6.39 -12.92 -20.78
CA LEU A 30 5.49 -13.81 -20.04
C LEU A 30 5.74 -13.82 -18.52
N SER A 31 6.79 -13.17 -18.02
CA SER A 31 7.06 -13.13 -16.59
C SER A 31 5.89 -12.46 -15.87
N PRO A 32 5.29 -13.12 -14.86
CA PRO A 32 4.35 -12.44 -13.99
C PRO A 32 5.04 -11.25 -13.32
N ASP A 33 4.25 -10.25 -12.95
CA ASP A 33 4.71 -9.04 -12.27
C ASP A 33 5.47 -9.45 -10.99
N LEU A 34 6.80 -9.43 -11.08
CA LEU A 34 7.67 -9.84 -9.99
C LEU A 34 7.49 -8.93 -8.77
N THR A 35 7.04 -7.70 -8.97
CA THR A 35 6.71 -6.77 -7.89
C THR A 35 5.51 -7.27 -7.09
N ARG A 36 4.51 -7.89 -7.74
CA ARG A 36 3.39 -8.53 -7.05
C ARG A 36 3.83 -9.74 -6.22
N LEU A 37 4.66 -10.61 -6.80
CA LEU A 37 5.19 -11.80 -6.10
C LEU A 37 6.13 -11.42 -4.95
N ALA A 38 6.96 -10.39 -5.13
CA ALA A 38 7.84 -9.86 -4.10
C ALA A 38 7.06 -9.22 -2.95
N ALA A 39 6.01 -8.46 -3.25
CA ALA A 39 5.11 -7.91 -2.22
C ALA A 39 4.41 -9.03 -1.41
N GLU A 40 3.91 -10.06 -2.07
CA GLU A 40 3.31 -11.23 -1.41
C GLU A 40 4.35 -11.98 -0.54
N GLY A 41 5.62 -12.01 -0.95
CA GLY A 41 6.73 -12.58 -0.18
C GLY A 41 7.17 -11.71 1.01
N GLN A 42 7.25 -10.39 0.85
CA GLN A 42 7.66 -9.44 1.89
C GLN A 42 6.63 -9.36 3.03
N ALA A 43 5.34 -9.54 2.72
CA ALA A 43 4.30 -9.66 3.74
C ALA A 43 4.43 -10.95 4.57
N LYS A 44 5.18 -11.95 4.09
CA LYS A 44 5.35 -13.26 4.71
C LYS A 44 6.64 -13.36 5.51
N LEU A 45 6.83 -12.43 6.46
CA LEU A 45 7.95 -12.47 7.41
C LEU A 45 7.83 -13.61 8.43
N LEU A 46 6.61 -14.13 8.64
CA LEU A 46 6.34 -15.25 9.53
C LEU A 46 6.40 -16.57 8.76
N THR A 47 7.00 -17.60 9.39
CA THR A 47 6.93 -18.96 8.88
C THR A 47 5.47 -19.41 8.81
N GLY A 48 5.11 -20.15 7.76
CA GLY A 48 3.72 -20.50 7.43
C GLY A 48 2.96 -21.26 8.53
N ASP A 49 3.67 -21.83 9.51
CA ASP A 49 3.12 -22.62 10.61
C ASP A 49 3.16 -21.93 11.97
N SER A 50 3.54 -20.64 12.04
CA SER A 50 3.55 -19.94 13.33
C SER A 50 2.15 -19.90 13.96
N GLU A 51 2.06 -20.17 15.27
CA GLU A 51 0.79 -20.15 16.00
C GLU A 51 0.11 -18.77 15.91
N SER A 52 0.90 -17.69 15.90
CA SER A 52 0.41 -16.32 15.70
C SER A 52 -0.29 -16.12 14.37
N LEU A 53 0.26 -16.67 13.27
CA LEU A 53 -0.37 -16.59 11.95
C LEU A 53 -1.68 -17.39 11.92
N ARG A 54 -1.69 -18.59 12.52
CA ARG A 54 -2.90 -19.42 12.61
C ARG A 54 -4.01 -18.73 13.40
N ALA A 55 -3.67 -18.11 14.53
CA ALA A 55 -4.61 -17.34 15.33
C ALA A 55 -5.15 -16.12 14.55
N ALA A 56 -4.28 -15.36 13.89
CA ALA A 56 -4.68 -14.21 13.07
C ALA A 56 -5.61 -14.62 11.91
N LEU A 57 -5.30 -15.72 11.21
CA LEU A 57 -6.14 -16.27 10.15
C LEU A 57 -7.49 -16.77 10.68
N GLN A 58 -7.52 -17.34 11.89
CA GLN A 58 -8.77 -17.77 12.52
C GLN A 58 -9.64 -16.55 12.88
N VAL A 59 -9.05 -15.50 13.45
CA VAL A 59 -9.76 -14.23 13.71
C VAL A 59 -10.33 -13.64 12.42
N GLY A 60 -9.58 -13.69 11.32
CA GLY A 60 -10.06 -13.24 10.02
C GLY A 60 -11.26 -14.01 9.47
N LYS A 61 -11.36 -15.31 9.78
CA LYS A 61 -12.50 -16.16 9.39
C LYS A 61 -13.73 -15.90 10.24
N ASP A 62 -13.54 -15.75 11.55
CA ASP A 62 -14.63 -15.67 12.51
C ASP A 62 -15.19 -14.23 12.63
N TRP A 63 -14.36 -13.21 12.36
CA TRP A 63 -14.76 -11.80 12.39
C TRP A 63 -14.30 -11.04 11.12
N PRO A 64 -14.85 -11.38 9.94
CA PRO A 64 -14.44 -10.78 8.67
C PRO A 64 -14.65 -9.26 8.64
N ASP A 65 -15.69 -8.74 9.31
CA ASP A 65 -15.98 -7.31 9.37
C ASP A 65 -15.00 -6.54 10.28
N GLN A 66 -14.32 -7.25 11.19
CA GLN A 66 -13.36 -6.66 12.12
C GLN A 66 -11.92 -6.76 11.61
N TYR A 67 -11.64 -7.77 10.80
CA TYR A 67 -10.33 -8.09 10.27
C TYR A 67 -9.85 -7.10 9.22
N TYR A 68 -8.55 -6.83 9.26
CA TYR A 68 -7.82 -6.05 8.27
C TYR A 68 -6.36 -6.51 8.28
N GLU A 69 -5.67 -6.33 7.17
CA GLU A 69 -4.27 -6.76 7.00
C GLU A 69 -3.29 -5.59 7.04
N SER A 70 -3.77 -4.37 6.77
CA SER A 70 -2.98 -3.16 6.90
C SER A 70 -3.85 -1.94 7.20
N LEU A 71 -3.21 -0.84 7.54
CA LEU A 71 -3.79 0.40 8.04
C LEU A 71 -3.14 1.60 7.34
N ALA A 72 -3.98 2.50 6.83
CA ALA A 72 -3.58 3.86 6.49
C ALA A 72 -4.18 4.81 7.53
N ILE A 73 -3.42 5.82 7.96
CA ILE A 73 -3.84 6.83 8.91
C ILE A 73 -3.68 8.18 8.24
N VAL A 74 -4.71 9.02 8.31
CA VAL A 74 -4.58 10.45 8.04
C VAL A 74 -4.70 11.23 9.35
N ALA A 75 -3.70 12.04 9.63
CA ALA A 75 -3.65 12.93 10.78
C ALA A 75 -3.91 14.36 10.32
N LEU A 76 -4.96 14.96 10.88
CA LEU A 76 -5.33 16.35 10.66
C LEU A 76 -4.78 17.15 11.84
N HIS A 77 -3.82 18.03 11.57
CA HIS A 77 -3.12 18.77 12.61
C HIS A 77 -3.24 20.26 12.37
N ARG A 78 -3.59 21.02 13.42
CA ARG A 78 -3.55 22.48 13.39
C ARG A 78 -2.72 22.99 14.57
N PRO A 79 -1.61 23.69 14.31
CA PRO A 79 -0.90 24.44 15.34
C PRO A 79 -1.86 25.43 16.02
N GLY A 80 -2.05 25.30 17.33
CA GLY A 80 -2.96 26.14 18.12
C GLY A 80 -4.37 25.58 18.35
N GLY A 81 -4.66 24.37 17.87
CA GLY A 81 -5.91 23.66 18.15
C GLY A 81 -6.87 23.63 16.97
N LEU A 82 -7.56 22.50 16.79
CA LEU A 82 -8.54 22.29 15.73
C LEU A 82 -9.76 23.19 15.89
N THR A 83 -10.24 23.68 14.76
CA THR A 83 -11.44 24.51 14.66
C THR A 83 -12.64 23.66 14.24
N GLN A 84 -13.85 24.24 14.36
CA GLN A 84 -15.07 23.59 13.86
C GLN A 84 -15.01 23.30 12.34
N ALA A 85 -14.30 24.13 11.57
CA ALA A 85 -14.10 23.93 10.14
C ALA A 85 -13.21 22.69 9.85
N ASP A 86 -12.21 22.43 10.70
CA ASP A 86 -11.33 21.28 10.57
C ASP A 86 -12.08 19.98 10.91
N HIS A 87 -12.87 19.97 11.98
CA HIS A 87 -13.74 18.84 12.28
C HIS A 87 -14.78 18.58 11.18
N ALA A 88 -15.30 19.64 10.56
CA ALA A 88 -16.18 19.52 9.40
C ALA A 88 -15.45 18.94 8.18
N TYR A 89 -14.20 19.34 7.97
CA TYR A 89 -13.34 18.75 6.94
C TYR A 89 -13.09 17.26 7.20
N ALA A 90 -12.76 16.87 8.44
CA ALA A 90 -12.54 15.49 8.85
C ALA A 90 -13.77 14.60 8.57
N ARG A 91 -14.98 15.09 8.86
CA ARG A 91 -16.24 14.41 8.51
C ARG A 91 -16.41 14.25 7.01
N ARG A 92 -16.24 15.33 6.23
CA ARG A 92 -16.36 15.28 4.76
C ARG A 92 -15.35 14.32 4.14
N LEU A 93 -14.11 14.31 4.64
CA LEU A 93 -13.07 13.39 4.18
C LEU A 93 -13.46 11.94 4.49
N SER A 94 -13.93 11.66 5.70
CA SER A 94 -14.42 10.32 6.07
C SER A 94 -15.57 9.86 5.17
N ASP A 95 -16.55 10.74 4.91
CA ASP A 95 -17.68 10.47 4.02
C ASP A 95 -17.21 10.21 2.58
N ARG A 96 -16.24 10.98 2.11
CA ARG A 96 -15.67 10.83 0.77
C ARG A 96 -14.95 9.50 0.61
N ILE A 97 -14.21 9.06 1.63
CA ILE A 97 -13.52 7.76 1.63
C ILE A 97 -14.52 6.60 1.63
N MET A 98 -15.68 6.78 2.27
CA MET A 98 -16.76 5.79 2.31
C MET A 98 -17.73 5.82 1.13
N ALA A 99 -17.50 6.68 0.13
CA ALA A 99 -18.32 6.76 -1.06
C ALA A 99 -18.30 5.45 -1.89
N THR A 100 -19.29 5.29 -2.76
CA THR A 100 -19.49 4.06 -3.56
C THR A 100 -18.33 3.75 -4.52
N ASP A 101 -17.53 4.73 -4.92
CA ASP A 101 -16.36 4.57 -5.78
C ASP A 101 -15.09 4.17 -5.01
N ARG A 102 -15.20 3.82 -3.71
CA ARG A 102 -14.07 3.40 -2.89
C ARG A 102 -13.43 2.10 -3.43
N PRO A 103 -12.11 1.93 -3.33
CA PRO A 103 -11.45 0.68 -3.64
C PRO A 103 -11.98 -0.46 -2.77
N ALA A 104 -12.14 -1.65 -3.33
CA ALA A 104 -12.58 -2.84 -2.58
C ALA A 104 -11.64 -3.21 -1.42
N ALA A 105 -10.38 -2.77 -1.47
CA ALA A 105 -9.42 -2.95 -0.39
C ALA A 105 -9.80 -2.17 0.88
N VAL A 106 -10.56 -1.08 0.78
CA VAL A 106 -10.99 -0.28 1.94
C VAL A 106 -12.17 -0.99 2.61
N VAL A 107 -11.91 -1.62 3.75
CA VAL A 107 -12.92 -2.41 4.47
C VAL A 107 -13.64 -1.60 5.54
N ARG A 108 -12.93 -0.68 6.22
CA ARG A 108 -13.50 0.11 7.31
C ARG A 108 -12.79 1.45 7.45
N VAL A 109 -13.53 2.47 7.91
CA VAL A 109 -12.98 3.77 8.32
C VAL A 109 -13.42 4.06 9.74
N LEU A 110 -12.43 4.38 10.59
CA LEU A 110 -12.62 4.86 11.94
C LEU A 110 -12.26 6.36 11.96
N GLY A 111 -13.13 7.19 12.51
CA GLY A 111 -12.96 8.64 12.47
C GLY A 111 -14.12 9.36 13.15
N PRO A 112 -14.39 10.64 12.81
CA PRO A 112 -15.47 11.41 13.44
C PRO A 112 -16.89 10.90 13.17
N ARG A 113 -17.05 9.93 12.26
CA ARG A 113 -18.33 9.24 11.99
C ARG A 113 -18.52 7.95 12.81
N SER A 114 -17.49 7.51 13.53
CA SER A 114 -17.55 6.33 14.38
C SER A 114 -18.34 6.60 15.66
N GLU A 115 -18.61 5.54 16.42
CA GLU A 115 -19.19 5.65 17.76
C GLU A 115 -18.40 6.64 18.63
N ALA A 116 -19.12 7.38 19.50
CA ALA A 116 -18.56 8.51 20.25
C ALA A 116 -17.30 8.14 21.05
N GLU A 117 -17.24 6.92 21.60
CA GLU A 117 -16.06 6.42 22.30
C GLU A 117 -14.84 6.29 21.35
N THR A 118 -15.04 5.74 20.15
CA THR A 118 -13.96 5.58 19.17
C THR A 118 -13.53 6.94 18.62
N ALA A 119 -14.49 7.78 18.23
CA ALA A 119 -14.20 9.12 17.73
C ALA A 119 -13.42 9.96 18.76
N GLY A 120 -13.82 9.89 20.05
CA GLY A 120 -13.13 10.57 21.13
C GLY A 120 -11.68 10.10 21.36
N ARG A 121 -11.36 8.83 21.05
CA ARG A 121 -9.99 8.29 21.14
C ARG A 121 -9.11 8.67 19.96
N LEU A 122 -9.70 9.11 18.85
CA LEU A 122 -9.00 9.58 17.66
C LEU A 122 -8.73 11.09 17.69
N LEU A 123 -9.25 11.80 18.69
CA LEU A 123 -8.94 13.20 18.96
C LEU A 123 -7.86 13.30 20.04
N SER A 124 -6.84 14.12 19.82
CA SER A 124 -5.81 14.37 20.82
C SER A 124 -6.38 15.11 22.03
N ARG A 125 -5.78 14.89 23.21
CA ARG A 125 -6.25 15.51 24.47
C ARG A 125 -6.16 17.03 24.47
N ASP A 126 -5.19 17.58 23.74
CA ASP A 126 -4.97 19.01 23.55
C ASP A 126 -5.80 19.60 22.38
N GLY A 127 -6.57 18.76 21.68
CA GLY A 127 -7.44 19.16 20.58
C GLY A 127 -6.71 19.64 19.33
N THR A 128 -5.41 19.38 19.19
CA THR A 128 -4.60 19.83 18.05
C THR A 128 -4.58 18.84 16.89
N VAL A 129 -4.88 17.56 17.15
CA VAL A 129 -4.82 16.47 16.16
C VAL A 129 -6.10 15.64 16.17
N GLU A 130 -6.63 15.35 14.99
CA GLU A 130 -7.73 14.40 14.77
C GLU A 130 -7.28 13.35 13.75
N LEU A 131 -7.45 12.08 14.10
CA LEU A 131 -7.05 10.94 13.29
C LEU A 131 -8.25 10.34 12.56
N ILE A 132 -8.03 9.91 11.32
CA ILE A 132 -8.92 8.99 10.61
C ILE A 132 -8.10 7.77 10.23
N ALA A 133 -8.51 6.61 10.73
CA ALA A 133 -7.87 5.31 10.49
C ALA A 133 -8.66 4.55 9.43
N VAL A 134 -7.99 4.19 8.34
CA VAL A 134 -8.55 3.48 7.19
C VAL A 134 -7.99 2.07 7.17
N HIS A 135 -8.84 1.09 7.46
CA HIS A 135 -8.47 -0.31 7.49
C HIS A 135 -8.52 -0.88 6.09
N LEU A 136 -7.47 -1.58 5.69
CA LEU A 136 -7.34 -2.23 4.39
C LEU A 136 -7.35 -3.74 4.56
N GLY A 137 -8.24 -4.42 3.82
CA GLY A 137 -8.33 -5.89 3.79
C GLY A 137 -7.26 -6.53 2.91
N GLN A 138 -6.12 -5.88 2.70
CA GLN A 138 -5.03 -6.31 1.83
C GLN A 138 -3.69 -6.07 2.55
N PRO A 139 -2.66 -6.91 2.32
CA PRO A 139 -1.33 -6.70 2.88
C PRO A 139 -0.74 -5.33 2.50
N PHE A 140 0.03 -4.73 3.40
CA PHE A 140 0.54 -3.35 3.30
C PHE A 140 1.40 -3.07 2.06
N VAL A 141 2.12 -4.06 1.53
CA VAL A 141 2.94 -3.95 0.30
C VAL A 141 2.22 -4.37 -0.98
N SER A 142 0.97 -4.84 -0.87
CA SER A 142 0.25 -5.38 -2.03
C SER A 142 -0.06 -4.26 -3.05
N PRO A 143 -0.07 -4.55 -4.35
CA PRO A 143 -0.47 -3.56 -5.36
C PRO A 143 -1.89 -2.99 -5.14
N ALA A 144 -2.79 -3.78 -4.54
CA ALA A 144 -4.14 -3.33 -4.19
C ALA A 144 -4.13 -2.32 -3.03
N ALA A 145 -3.31 -2.54 -1.99
CA ALA A 145 -3.13 -1.58 -0.90
C ALA A 145 -2.51 -0.27 -1.40
N HIS A 146 -1.46 -0.33 -2.23
CA HIS A 146 -0.85 0.88 -2.80
C HIS A 146 -1.85 1.69 -3.64
N LYS A 147 -2.63 1.02 -4.50
CA LYS A 147 -3.70 1.70 -5.26
C LYS A 147 -4.74 2.32 -4.35
N ALA A 148 -5.07 1.68 -3.23
CA ALA A 148 -6.00 2.22 -2.26
C ALA A 148 -5.44 3.46 -1.57
N VAL A 149 -4.18 3.43 -1.11
CA VAL A 149 -3.54 4.59 -0.48
C VAL A 149 -3.39 5.75 -1.47
N ALA A 150 -2.94 5.51 -2.70
CA ALA A 150 -2.87 6.56 -3.73
C ALA A 150 -4.26 7.16 -4.04
N TRP A 151 -5.31 6.32 -4.03
CA TRP A 151 -6.70 6.79 -4.14
C TRP A 151 -7.09 7.67 -2.95
N LEU A 152 -6.73 7.29 -1.72
CA LEU A 152 -7.03 8.04 -0.49
C LEU A 152 -6.37 9.43 -0.50
N GLU A 153 -5.07 9.48 -0.82
CA GLU A 153 -4.30 10.72 -0.88
C GLU A 153 -4.87 11.68 -1.92
N ALA A 154 -5.22 11.18 -3.11
CA ALA A 154 -5.84 11.98 -4.16
C ALA A 154 -7.20 12.59 -3.76
N ARG A 155 -7.94 11.97 -2.81
CA ARG A 155 -9.20 12.54 -2.29
C ARG A 155 -8.98 13.58 -1.18
N SER A 156 -7.78 13.63 -0.59
CA SER A 156 -7.38 14.67 0.35
C SER A 156 -6.74 15.89 -0.33
N ASP A 157 -6.47 15.80 -1.64
CA ASP A 157 -5.98 16.92 -2.45
C ASP A 157 -6.97 18.10 -2.40
N PRO A 158 -6.50 19.34 -2.20
CA PRO A 158 -7.30 20.57 -2.31
C PRO A 158 -8.22 20.63 -3.54
N ALA A 159 -7.85 20.01 -4.67
CA ALA A 159 -8.68 19.96 -5.87
C ALA A 159 -9.94 19.08 -5.70
N GLY A 160 -9.89 18.06 -4.83
CA GLY A 160 -10.99 17.16 -4.53
C GLY A 160 -11.82 17.58 -3.32
N LEU A 161 -11.20 18.20 -2.32
CA LEU A 161 -11.87 18.68 -1.12
C LEU A 161 -11.17 19.94 -0.57
N ALA A 162 -11.90 21.06 -0.52
CA ALA A 162 -11.34 22.32 -0.02
C ALA A 162 -10.90 22.17 1.45
N ARG A 163 -9.58 22.25 1.65
CA ARG A 163 -8.91 22.18 2.96
C ARG A 163 -8.96 23.57 3.64
N PRO A 164 -9.31 23.65 4.93
CA PRO A 164 -9.22 24.89 5.69
C PRO A 164 -7.79 25.44 5.75
N ASP A 165 -7.64 26.76 5.68
CA ASP A 165 -6.33 27.42 5.78
C ASP A 165 -5.67 27.13 7.13
N GLY A 166 -4.39 26.76 7.13
CA GLY A 166 -3.62 26.42 8.33
C GLY A 166 -3.89 25.02 8.90
N LEU A 167 -4.70 24.19 8.23
CA LEU A 167 -4.81 22.76 8.55
C LEU A 167 -3.73 21.97 7.80
N GLU A 168 -2.93 21.20 8.53
CA GLU A 168 -1.98 20.25 7.99
C GLU A 168 -2.62 18.86 7.90
N VAL A 169 -2.27 18.12 6.84
CA VAL A 169 -2.75 16.77 6.59
C VAL A 169 -1.52 15.90 6.39
N HIS A 170 -1.36 14.89 7.25
CA HIS A 170 -0.22 13.99 7.25
C HIS A 170 -0.69 12.55 7.08
N TRP A 171 0.00 11.76 6.25
CA TRP A 171 -0.32 10.35 6.02
C TRP A 171 0.68 9.43 6.72
N SER A 172 0.20 8.33 7.28
CA SER A 172 0.99 7.34 8.00
C SER A 172 0.28 5.97 8.01
N GLY A 173 0.77 5.04 8.81
CA GLY A 173 0.34 3.65 8.83
C GLY A 173 1.22 2.75 7.96
N ASP A 174 1.17 1.45 8.23
CA ASP A 174 2.01 0.46 7.54
C ASP A 174 1.75 0.41 6.03
N ALA A 175 0.52 0.65 5.58
CA ALA A 175 0.18 0.70 4.16
C ALA A 175 0.82 1.89 3.42
N VAL A 176 0.91 3.06 4.08
CA VAL A 176 1.58 4.24 3.52
C VAL A 176 3.09 4.01 3.47
N LEU A 177 3.66 3.54 4.60
CA LEU A 177 5.08 3.19 4.68
C LEU A 177 5.49 2.11 3.67
N GLY A 178 4.62 1.12 3.45
CA GLY A 178 4.83 0.05 2.47
C GLY A 178 4.90 0.58 1.04
N MET A 179 4.05 1.55 0.69
CA MET A 179 4.07 2.20 -0.61
C MET A 179 5.38 2.99 -0.82
N ASP A 180 5.75 3.83 0.14
CA ASP A 180 6.97 4.66 0.06
C ASP A 180 8.22 3.78 -0.06
N PHE A 181 8.30 2.73 0.76
CA PHE A 181 9.38 1.75 0.68
C PHE A 181 9.49 1.14 -0.72
N MET A 182 8.36 0.82 -1.36
CA MET A 182 8.36 0.20 -2.68
C MET A 182 8.67 1.18 -3.81
N ALA A 183 8.27 2.45 -3.67
CA ALA A 183 8.69 3.52 -4.57
C ALA A 183 10.21 3.77 -4.51
N ASP A 184 10.80 3.72 -3.31
CA ASP A 184 12.25 3.86 -3.13
C ASP A 184 13.02 2.70 -3.74
N VAL A 185 12.54 1.47 -3.61
CA VAL A 185 13.14 0.30 -4.26
C VAL A 185 13.13 0.46 -5.79
N GLN A 186 12.01 0.89 -6.37
CA GLN A 186 11.92 1.16 -7.82
C GLN A 186 12.89 2.26 -8.26
N THR A 187 12.91 3.38 -7.53
CA THR A 187 13.83 4.50 -7.81
C THR A 187 15.29 4.06 -7.74
N SER A 188 15.64 3.19 -6.80
CA SER A 188 17.00 2.63 -6.69
C SER A 188 17.37 1.76 -7.89
N LEU A 189 16.45 0.90 -8.34
CA LEU A 189 16.65 0.06 -9.53
C LEU A 189 16.79 0.90 -10.81
N ASP A 190 15.96 1.91 -10.99
CA ASP A 190 16.02 2.81 -12.15
C ASP A 190 17.35 3.56 -12.21
N ARG A 191 17.83 4.04 -11.05
CA ARG A 191 19.15 4.68 -10.97
C ARG A 191 20.28 3.71 -11.31
N ALA A 192 20.19 2.45 -10.87
CA ALA A 192 21.20 1.44 -11.22
C ALA A 192 21.22 1.15 -12.73
N ALA A 193 20.05 1.07 -13.36
CA ALA A 193 19.90 0.85 -14.80
C ALA A 193 20.44 2.02 -15.65
N LEU A 194 20.36 3.26 -15.16
CA LEU A 194 20.90 4.44 -15.85
C LEU A 194 22.43 4.54 -15.79
N VAL A 195 23.07 3.91 -14.80
CA VAL A 195 24.53 3.98 -14.57
C VAL A 195 25.27 2.84 -15.27
N THR A 196 24.56 1.83 -15.79
CA THR A 196 25.13 0.70 -16.55
C THR A 196 24.96 0.87 -18.05
#